data_AF-A0A9E1KVF4-F1
#
_entry.id   AF-A0A9E1KVF4-F1
#
_cell.length_a   1.000
_cell.length_b   1.000
_cell.length_c   1.000
_cell.angle_alpha   90.00
_cell.angle_beta   90.00
_cell.angle_gamma   90.00
#
_symmetry.space_group_name_H-M   'P 1'
#
loop_
_entity.id
_entity.type
_entity.pdbx_description
1 polymer ?
#
loop_
_entity_poly.entity_id
_entity_poly.type
_entity_poly.pdbx_seq_one_letter_code
_entity_poly.pdbx_strand_id
1 'polypeptide(L)'
;GPKMRVKLYKFKDVRNDCPNCNHQFTKDVQKGVDVGIATLIVKLAAQKKYSTLVLSAGDGDFEDAIAYAKEELNREIWITGFKGTISPDLQSYADKVIWLEDHWNDIKK
;
A
#
# COMPACT_ATOMS: atom_id res chain seq x y z
N GLY A 1 -17.09 -1.02 18.75
CA GLY A 1 -16.69 -1.94 17.66
C GLY A 1 -15.41 -1.44 16.99
N PRO A 2 -14.69 -2.30 16.25
CA PRO A 2 -13.50 -1.88 15.50
C PRO A 2 -13.88 -0.76 14.52
N LYS A 3 -13.17 0.37 14.57
CA LYS A 3 -13.44 1.53 13.71
C LYS A 3 -12.88 1.26 12.31
N MET A 4 -13.68 0.66 11.44
CA MET A 4 -13.32 0.47 10.03
C MET A 4 -13.62 1.76 9.25
N ARG A 5 -12.63 2.24 8.47
CA ARG A 5 -12.79 3.41 7.60
C ARG A 5 -12.35 3.06 6.18
N VAL A 6 -13.28 3.15 5.24
CA VAL A 6 -12.99 2.99 3.81
C VAL A 6 -12.84 4.37 3.17
N LYS A 7 -11.79 4.57 2.39
CA LYS A 7 -11.56 5.81 1.65
C LYS A 7 -11.37 5.49 0.17
N LEU A 8 -12.30 5.94 -0.66
CA LEU A 8 -12.25 5.77 -2.10
C LEU A 8 -11.50 6.96 -2.72
N TYR A 9 -10.53 6.66 -3.59
CA TYR A 9 -9.82 7.67 -4.39
C TYR A 9 -10.50 7.79 -5.75
N LYS A 10 -10.51 9.00 -6.32
CA LYS A 10 -11.15 9.26 -7.61
C LYS A 10 -10.30 8.69 -8.73
N PHE A 11 -10.95 8.05 -9.70
CA PHE A 11 -10.34 7.75 -10.99
C PHE A 11 -10.13 9.05 -11.77
N LYS A 12 -9.08 9.07 -12.60
CA LYS A 12 -8.82 10.15 -13.54
C LYS A 12 -8.92 9.62 -14.96
N ASP A 13 -9.69 10.30 -15.79
CA ASP A 13 -9.79 9.96 -17.21
C ASP A 13 -8.51 10.44 -17.90
N VAL A 14 -7.82 9.52 -18.56
CA VAL A 14 -6.69 9.84 -19.44
C VAL A 14 -7.11 9.53 -20.87
N ARG A 15 -7.07 10.57 -21.71
CA ARG A 15 -7.23 10.43 -23.16
C ARG A 15 -5.94 9.85 -23.72
N ASN A 16 -6.06 8.78 -24.47
CA ASN A 16 -4.96 8.17 -25.19
C ASN A 16 -5.35 8.04 -26.67
N ASP A 17 -4.33 8.11 -27.52
CA ASP A 17 -4.45 7.84 -28.95
C ASP A 17 -3.93 6.43 -29.23
N CYS A 18 -4.69 5.63 -29.99
CA CYS A 18 -4.22 4.32 -30.42
C CYS A 18 -3.02 4.49 -31.38
N PRO A 19 -1.84 3.92 -31.10
CA PRO A 19 -0.65 4.12 -31.92
C PRO A 19 -0.78 3.55 -33.35
N ASN A 20 -1.75 2.66 -33.58
CA ASN A 20 -1.94 2.00 -34.88
C ASN A 20 -3.02 2.66 -35.76
N CYS A 21 -4.06 3.26 -35.17
CA CYS A 21 -5.19 3.82 -35.93
C CYS A 21 -5.59 5.25 -35.53
N ASN A 22 -4.86 5.87 -34.59
CA ASN A 22 -5.10 7.21 -34.10
C ASN A 22 -6.51 7.47 -33.53
N HIS A 23 -7.22 6.40 -33.16
CA HIS A 23 -8.52 6.48 -32.52
C HIS A 23 -8.36 6.93 -31.06
N GLN A 24 -9.13 7.94 -30.65
CA GLN A 24 -9.14 8.45 -29.29
C GLN A 24 -9.98 7.56 -28.38
N PHE A 25 -9.40 7.16 -27.25
CA PHE A 25 -10.12 6.46 -26.20
C PHE A 25 -9.75 7.00 -24.83
N THR A 26 -10.71 6.93 -23.91
CA THR A 26 -10.51 7.28 -22.49
C THR A 26 -10.21 6.01 -21.70
N LYS A 27 -9.14 6.07 -20.90
CA LYS A 27 -8.79 5.06 -19.92
C LYS A 27 -8.89 5.67 -18.53
N ASP A 28 -9.65 5.02 -17.66
CA ASP A 28 -9.64 5.35 -16.24
C ASP A 28 -8.32 4.89 -15.63
N VAL A 29 -7.58 5.82 -15.06
CA VAL A 29 -6.35 5.51 -14.32
C VAL A 29 -6.52 5.90 -12.86
N GLN A 30 -6.04 5.03 -11.98
CA GLN A 30 -5.88 5.37 -10.57
C GLN A 30 -4.58 6.16 -10.43
N LYS A 31 -4.66 7.36 -9.86
CA LYS A 31 -3.50 8.16 -9.47
C LYS A 31 -3.67 8.61 -8.03
N GLY A 32 -2.62 8.48 -7.23
CA GLY A 32 -2.56 9.04 -5.88
C GLY A 32 -3.19 8.18 -4.78
N VAL A 33 -3.54 6.91 -5.06
CA VAL A 33 -3.82 5.93 -4.00
C VAL A 33 -2.57 5.75 -3.15
N ASP A 34 -1.44 5.53 -3.79
CA ASP A 34 -0.15 5.24 -3.14
C ASP A 34 0.31 6.45 -2.32
N VAL A 35 0.30 7.63 -2.93
CA VAL A 35 0.56 8.91 -2.22
C VAL A 35 -0.38 9.06 -1.02
N GLY A 36 -1.65 8.69 -1.18
CA GLY A 36 -2.66 8.77 -0.15
C GLY A 36 -2.40 7.83 1.03
N ILE A 37 -1.92 6.62 0.76
CA ILE A 37 -1.53 5.62 1.76
C ILE A 37 -0.24 6.06 2.46
N ALA A 38 0.80 6.43 1.71
CA ALA A 38 2.07 6.91 2.24
C ALA A 38 1.88 8.12 3.17
N THR A 39 1.11 9.12 2.74
CA THR A 39 0.81 10.30 3.57
C THR A 39 0.04 9.93 4.84
N LEU A 40 -0.85 8.93 4.77
CA LEU A 40 -1.62 8.49 5.93
C LEU A 40 -0.74 7.78 6.96
N ILE A 41 0.16 6.91 6.50
CA ILE A 41 1.16 6.23 7.33
C ILE A 41 1.95 7.28 8.13
N VAL A 42 2.62 8.20 7.42
CA VAL A 42 3.47 9.22 8.05
C VAL A 42 2.67 10.12 8.99
N LYS A 43 1.49 10.60 8.57
CA LYS A 43 0.64 11.48 9.38
C LYS A 43 0.23 10.83 10.70
N LEU A 44 -0.26 9.59 10.65
CA LEU A 44 -0.73 8.90 11.85
C LEU A 44 0.44 8.48 12.74
N ALA A 45 1.59 8.14 12.16
CA ALA A 45 2.82 7.85 12.88
C ALA A 45 3.30 9.08 13.66
N ALA A 46 3.36 10.24 13.02
CA ALA A 46 3.81 11.50 13.62
C ALA A 46 2.87 11.94 14.75
N GLN A 47 1.57 11.71 14.59
CA GLN A 47 0.55 11.97 15.62
C GLN A 47 0.48 10.91 16.73
N LYS A 48 1.36 9.89 16.70
CA LYS A 48 1.38 8.77 17.65
C LYS A 48 0.03 8.07 17.77
N LYS A 49 -0.71 7.95 16.66
CA LYS A 49 -2.06 7.34 16.62
C LYS A 49 -2.05 5.83 16.47
N TYR A 50 -0.90 5.24 16.19
CA TYR A 50 -0.69 3.79 16.19
C TYR A 50 0.73 3.47 16.70
N SER A 51 0.91 2.26 17.23
CA SER A 51 2.22 1.69 17.57
C SER A 51 2.74 0.79 16.45
N THR A 52 1.84 0.00 15.86
CA THR A 52 2.13 -1.01 14.84
C THR A 52 1.35 -0.70 13.56
N LEU A 53 2.04 -0.69 12.42
CA LEU A 53 1.46 -0.63 11.09
C LEU A 53 1.36 -2.05 10.54
N VAL A 54 0.17 -2.47 10.11
CA VAL A 54 0.00 -3.68 9.29
C VAL A 54 -0.35 -3.25 7.88
N LEU A 55 0.57 -3.47 6.94
CA LEU A 55 0.44 -3.09 5.55
C LEU A 55 0.21 -4.32 4.67
N SER A 56 -0.95 -4.39 4.02
CA SER A 56 -1.25 -5.39 3.00
C SER A 56 -0.94 -4.85 1.61
N ALA A 57 0.33 -4.64 1.31
CA ALA A 57 0.82 -4.20 0.01
C ALA A 57 2.26 -4.69 -0.19
N GLY A 58 2.62 -4.91 -1.45
CA GLY A 58 3.96 -5.33 -1.84
C GLY A 58 4.70 -4.33 -2.74
N ASP A 59 4.16 -3.12 -2.85
CA ASP A 59 4.65 -2.07 -3.75
C ASP A 59 5.84 -1.32 -3.12
N GLY A 60 6.98 -1.32 -3.82
CA GLY A 60 8.20 -0.62 -3.39
C GLY A 60 8.01 0.89 -3.23
N ASP A 61 6.97 1.49 -3.83
CA ASP A 61 6.67 2.92 -3.71
C ASP A 61 6.39 3.38 -2.26
N PHE A 62 6.18 2.45 -1.32
CA PHE A 62 5.99 2.76 0.10
C PHE A 62 7.28 2.79 0.94
N GLU A 63 8.44 2.47 0.36
CA GLU A 63 9.72 2.34 1.07
C GLU A 63 10.03 3.55 1.95
N ASP A 64 10.09 4.75 1.38
CA ASP A 64 10.39 5.99 2.11
C ASP A 64 9.44 6.24 3.29
N ALA A 65 8.15 5.97 3.09
CA ALA A 65 7.14 6.19 4.12
C ALA A 65 7.27 5.21 5.28
N ILE A 66 7.64 3.96 4.98
CA ILE A 66 7.86 2.91 5.97
C ILE A 66 9.17 3.14 6.70
N ALA A 67 10.26 3.41 5.98
CA ALA A 67 11.56 3.73 6.56
C ALA A 67 11.43 4.89 7.56
N TYR A 68 10.78 5.99 7.16
CA TYR A 68 10.52 7.11 8.07
C TYR A 68 9.67 6.73 9.28
N ALA A 69 8.60 5.95 9.09
CA ALA A 69 7.76 5.51 10.21
C ALA A 69 8.53 4.62 11.19
N LYS A 70 9.43 3.76 10.70
CA LYS A 70 10.22 2.83 11.50
C LYS A 70 11.38 3.53 12.20
N GLU A 71 12.27 4.15 11.43
CA GLU A 71 13.55 4.66 11.91
C GLU A 71 13.38 5.95 12.71
N GLU A 72 12.60 6.90 12.19
CA GLU A 72 12.44 8.21 12.82
C GLU A 72 11.35 8.22 13.89
N LEU A 73 10.26 7.47 13.66
CA LEU A 73 9.07 7.50 14.52
C LEU A 73 8.91 6.26 15.40
N ASN A 74 9.83 5.29 15.28
CA ASN A 74 9.89 4.07 16.10
C ASN A 74 8.55 3.31 16.08
N ARG A 75 7.98 3.13 14.88
CA ARG A 75 6.78 2.32 14.66
C ARG A 75 7.19 0.90 14.27
N GLU A 76 6.47 -0.08 14.81
CA GLU A 76 6.60 -1.47 14.39
C GLU A 76 5.90 -1.67 13.04
N ILE A 77 6.55 -2.39 12.12
CA ILE A 77 6.09 -2.58 10.74
C ILE A 77 5.84 -4.05 10.46
N TRP A 78 4.59 -4.39 10.18
CA TRP A 78 4.19 -5.72 9.71
C TRP A 78 3.74 -5.62 8.26
N ILE A 79 4.29 -6.46 7.39
CA ILE A 79 3.91 -6.53 5.99
C ILE A 79 3.17 -7.84 5.74
N THR A 80 2.10 -7.80 4.96
CA THR A 80 1.36 -8.99 4.58
C THR A 80 1.09 -9.03 3.08
N GLY A 81 1.21 -10.22 2.50
CA GLY A 81 1.10 -10.46 1.06
C GLY A 81 1.32 -11.92 0.70
N PHE A 82 1.32 -12.22 -0.59
CA PHE A 82 1.65 -13.54 -1.12
C PHE A 82 3.15 -13.64 -1.40
N LYS A 83 3.69 -14.86 -1.47
CA LYS A 83 5.12 -15.05 -1.77
C LYS A 83 5.38 -14.59 -3.21
N GLY A 84 6.45 -13.82 -3.39
CA GLY A 84 6.78 -13.22 -4.69
C GLY A 84 6.01 -11.95 -5.04
N THR A 85 5.07 -11.48 -4.22
CA THR A 85 4.35 -10.20 -4.47
C THR A 85 4.88 -9.04 -3.65
N ILE A 86 5.75 -9.28 -2.68
CA ILE A 86 6.29 -8.25 -1.78
C ILE A 86 7.70 -7.88 -2.24
N SER A 87 7.98 -6.58 -2.44
CA SER A 87 9.32 -6.13 -2.80
C SER A 87 10.36 -6.53 -1.73
N PRO A 88 11.59 -6.90 -2.12
CA PRO A 88 12.66 -7.20 -1.17
C PRO A 88 13.00 -6.02 -0.26
N ASP A 89 12.95 -4.79 -0.79
CA ASP A 89 13.27 -3.57 -0.06
C ASP A 89 12.26 -3.35 1.08
N LEU A 90 10.97 -3.51 0.79
CA LEU A 90 9.91 -3.49 1.81
C LEU A 90 10.13 -4.54 2.90
N GLN A 91 10.51 -5.76 2.53
CA GLN A 91 10.76 -6.85 3.48
C GLN A 91 11.93 -6.51 4.42
N SER A 92 12.93 -5.77 3.96
CA SER A 92 14.08 -5.37 4.79
C SER A 92 13.67 -4.45 5.96
N TYR A 93 12.64 -3.64 5.77
CA TYR A 93 12.08 -2.77 6.80
C TYR A 93 11.03 -3.45 7.68
N ALA A 94 10.55 -4.64 7.33
CA ALA A 94 9.52 -5.33 8.11
C ALA A 94 10.08 -5.93 9.40
N ASP A 95 9.44 -5.67 10.53
CA ASP A 95 9.67 -6.43 11.78
C ASP A 95 9.06 -7.82 11.70
N LYS A 96 7.97 -7.95 10.93
CA LYS A 96 7.28 -9.21 10.70
C LYS A 96 6.68 -9.25 9.30
N VAL A 97 6.82 -10.40 8.63
CA VAL A 97 6.11 -10.70 7.38
C VAL A 97 5.07 -11.78 7.64
N ILE A 98 3.81 -11.49 7.30
CA ILE A 98 2.68 -12.42 7.42
C ILE A 98 2.29 -12.87 6.01
N TRP A 99 2.64 -14.09 5.65
CA TRP A 99 2.30 -14.67 4.36
C TRP A 99 0.83 -15.09 4.35
N LEU A 100 0.06 -14.56 3.40
CA LEU A 100 -1.36 -14.88 3.26
C LEU A 100 -1.59 -16.35 2.88
N GLU A 101 -0.63 -16.98 2.20
CA GLU A 101 -0.65 -18.38 1.80
C GLU A 101 -0.71 -19.33 3.01
N ASP A 102 0.05 -19.02 4.06
CA ASP A 102 0.13 -19.84 5.26
C ASP A 102 -1.21 -19.86 6.02
N HIS A 103 -2.06 -18.87 5.76
CA HIS A 103 -3.39 -18.70 6.33
C HIS A 103 -4.51 -18.97 5.32
N TRP A 104 -4.21 -19.44 4.11
CA TRP A 104 -5.19 -19.53 3.02
C TRP A 104 -6.43 -20.34 3.40
N ASN A 105 -6.26 -21.40 4.19
CA ASN A 105 -7.38 -22.23 4.66
C ASN A 105 -8.34 -21.50 5.60
N ASP A 106 -7.89 -20.46 6.30
CA ASP A 106 -8.68 -19.67 7.24
C ASP A 106 -9.42 -18.51 6.54
N ILE A 107 -8.86 -18.02 5.42
CA ILE A 107 -9.41 -16.86 4.67
C ILE A 107 -10.21 -17.26 3.43
N LYS A 108 -10.01 -18.46 2.90
CA LYS A 108 -10.85 -18.97 1.79
C LYS A 108 -12.29 -19.14 2.29
N LYS A 109 -13.23 -18.46 1.65
CA LYS A 109 -14.66 -18.59 1.91
C LYS A 109 -15.29 -19.63 1.00
#